data_AF-A0A1L1WDT2-F1
#
_entry.id   AF-A0A1L1WDT2-F1
#
_cell.length_a   1.000
_cell.length_b   1.000
_cell.length_c   1.000
_cell.angle_alpha   90.00
_cell.angle_beta   90.00
_cell.angle_gamma   90.00
#
_symmetry.space_group_name_H-M   'P 1'
#
loop_
_entity.id
_entity.type
_entity.pdbx_description
1 polymer ?
#
loop_
_entity_poly.entity_id
_entity_poly.type
_entity_poly.pdbx_seq_one_letter_code
_entity_poly.pdbx_strand_id
1 'polypeptide(L)'
;IKNMITGTSQADCAILIIAAGTGEFEAGISKDGQTREHALLAFTLGVRQLIVAINKMDTTKWSEARYKEIIKETSNFIKKVGYNPKEVPFVPISGFNGDNMIEETTNAPWYKGWEKEIKGVKKEGKTLFQAIDAINPPSRPTDKPLRLPLQDVYKIGGIGTVPVGRIETGTIKPGMVVTF
;
A
#
# COMPACT_ATOMS: atom_id res chain seq x y z
N ILE A 1 -3.81 2.20 -15.66
CA ILE A 1 -2.91 1.04 -15.46
C ILE A 1 -1.42 1.38 -15.68
N LYS A 2 -0.98 1.93 -16.83
CA LYS A 2 0.46 2.22 -17.09
C LYS A 2 1.19 2.96 -15.95
N ASN A 3 0.62 4.06 -15.46
CA ASN A 3 1.22 4.85 -14.38
C ASN A 3 1.19 4.14 -13.02
N MET A 4 0.24 3.22 -12.83
CA MET A 4 0.20 2.38 -11.63
C MET A 4 1.34 1.37 -11.65
N ILE A 5 1.63 0.73 -12.79
CA ILE A 5 2.72 -0.25 -12.89
C ILE A 5 4.06 0.39 -12.52
N THR A 6 4.34 1.59 -13.03
CA THR A 6 5.59 2.32 -12.75
C THR A 6 5.69 2.81 -11.31
N GLY A 7 4.58 3.18 -10.67
CA GLY A 7 4.58 3.59 -9.26
C GLY A 7 4.68 2.40 -8.30
N THR A 8 3.92 1.33 -8.59
CA THR A 8 3.85 0.13 -7.76
C THR A 8 5.12 -0.70 -7.81
N SER A 9 5.86 -0.70 -8.93
CA SER A 9 7.17 -1.37 -9.01
C SER A 9 8.21 -0.81 -8.03
N GLN A 10 7.95 0.39 -7.50
CA GLN A 10 8.84 1.09 -6.58
C GLN A 10 8.33 1.11 -5.14
N ALA A 11 7.11 0.62 -4.88
CA ALA A 11 6.41 0.77 -3.62
C ALA A 11 6.78 -0.32 -2.61
N ASP A 12 7.07 0.10 -1.38
CA ASP A 12 7.35 -0.82 -0.27
C ASP A 12 6.06 -1.32 0.41
N CYS A 13 4.97 -0.57 0.24
CA CYS A 13 3.63 -0.86 0.75
C CYS A 13 2.57 -0.28 -0.21
N ALA A 14 1.42 -0.93 -0.29
CA ALA A 14 0.23 -0.42 -0.98
C ALA A 14 -0.84 -0.04 0.03
N ILE A 15 -1.59 1.03 -0.26
CA ILE A 15 -2.81 1.40 0.47
C ILE A 15 -3.98 1.16 -0.47
N LEU A 16 -4.83 0.20 -0.13
CA LEU A 16 -6.04 -0.14 -0.88
C LEU A 16 -7.24 0.60 -0.28
N ILE A 17 -7.76 1.56 -1.04
CA ILE A 17 -8.95 2.31 -0.65
C ILE A 17 -10.19 1.56 -1.12
N ILE A 18 -11.11 1.30 -0.21
CA ILE A 18 -12.38 0.61 -0.47
C ILE A 18 -13.53 1.51 -0.03
N ALA A 19 -14.49 1.77 -0.90
CA ALA A 19 -15.67 2.55 -0.53
C ALA A 19 -16.63 1.71 0.33
N ALA A 20 -17.16 2.31 1.40
CA ALA A 20 -18.11 1.65 2.30
C ALA A 20 -19.56 1.66 1.78
N GLY A 21 -19.88 2.60 0.88
CA GLY A 21 -21.22 2.77 0.34
C GLY A 21 -21.78 1.49 -0.30
N THR A 22 -23.07 1.24 -0.10
CA THR A 22 -23.78 0.13 -0.75
C THR A 22 -23.81 0.37 -2.27
N GLY A 23 -23.50 -0.66 -3.05
CA GLY A 23 -23.32 -0.60 -4.49
C GLY A 23 -21.90 -0.22 -4.91
N GLU A 24 -21.27 0.75 -4.24
CA GLU A 24 -19.89 1.14 -4.53
C GLU A 24 -18.89 0.05 -4.13
N PHE A 25 -19.07 -0.54 -2.94
CA PHE A 25 -18.25 -1.64 -2.47
C PHE A 25 -18.33 -2.84 -3.42
N GLU A 26 -19.55 -3.28 -3.71
CA GLU A 26 -19.85 -4.46 -4.52
C GLU A 26 -19.34 -4.28 -5.96
N ALA A 27 -19.45 -3.08 -6.53
CA ALA A 27 -18.85 -2.77 -7.82
C ALA A 27 -17.32 -2.86 -7.79
N GLY A 28 -16.68 -2.36 -6.73
CA GLY A 28 -15.22 -2.38 -6.56
C GLY A 28 -14.64 -3.79 -6.43
N ILE A 29 -15.31 -4.68 -5.71
CA ILE A 29 -14.86 -6.08 -5.49
C ILE A 29 -15.38 -7.07 -6.54
N SER A 30 -16.17 -6.61 -7.51
CA SER A 30 -16.67 -7.43 -8.61
C SER A 30 -15.53 -8.03 -9.44
N LYS A 31 -15.83 -9.01 -10.30
CA LYS A 31 -14.81 -9.68 -11.12
C LYS A 31 -14.03 -8.70 -12.01
N ASP A 32 -14.72 -7.69 -12.52
CA ASP A 32 -14.19 -6.63 -13.38
C ASP A 32 -13.88 -5.35 -12.58
N GLY A 33 -13.94 -5.43 -11.24
CA GLY A 33 -13.74 -4.33 -10.33
C GLY A 33 -12.26 -3.93 -10.21
N GLN A 34 -12.02 -2.62 -10.19
CA GLN A 34 -10.66 -2.07 -10.15
C GLN A 34 -9.91 -2.38 -8.85
N THR A 35 -10.61 -2.47 -7.71
CA THR A 35 -10.00 -2.85 -6.41
C THR A 35 -9.33 -4.21 -6.51
N ARG A 36 -9.94 -5.13 -7.27
CA ARG A 36 -9.40 -6.47 -7.47
C ARG A 36 -8.17 -6.49 -8.35
N GLU A 37 -8.23 -5.79 -9.47
CA GLU A 37 -7.12 -5.66 -10.41
C GLU A 37 -5.91 -5.00 -9.73
N HIS A 38 -6.12 -3.91 -9.00
CA HIS A 38 -5.04 -3.17 -8.34
C HIS A 38 -4.35 -3.98 -7.24
N ALA A 39 -5.10 -4.74 -6.44
CA ALA A 39 -4.50 -5.60 -5.42
C ALA A 39 -3.66 -6.73 -6.05
N LEU A 40 -4.13 -7.32 -7.14
CA LEU A 40 -3.40 -8.35 -7.88
C LEU A 40 -2.13 -7.79 -8.53
N LEU A 41 -2.20 -6.61 -9.14
CA LEU A 41 -1.05 -5.93 -9.72
C LEU A 41 -0.01 -5.59 -8.66
N ALA A 42 -0.43 -5.06 -7.52
CA ALA A 42 0.46 -4.78 -6.38
C ALA A 42 1.19 -6.04 -5.90
N PHE A 43 0.47 -7.15 -5.75
CA PHE A 43 1.08 -8.40 -5.34
C PHE A 43 2.05 -8.95 -6.39
N THR A 44 1.67 -8.88 -7.67
CA THR A 44 2.50 -9.36 -8.78
C THR A 44 3.80 -8.57 -8.90
N LEU A 45 3.75 -7.26 -8.65
CA LEU A 45 4.91 -6.36 -8.70
C LEU A 45 5.81 -6.41 -7.46
N GLY A 46 5.53 -7.30 -6.51
CA GLY A 46 6.40 -7.52 -5.36
C GLY A 46 6.01 -6.74 -4.09
N VAL A 47 4.92 -5.97 -4.12
CA VAL A 47 4.42 -5.29 -2.92
C VAL A 47 3.80 -6.34 -2.00
N ARG A 48 4.40 -6.55 -0.83
CA ARG A 48 3.96 -7.57 0.14
C ARG A 48 3.22 -6.97 1.33
N GLN A 49 3.40 -5.68 1.59
CA GLN A 49 2.72 -4.97 2.66
C GLN A 49 1.52 -4.23 2.10
N LEU A 50 0.36 -4.45 2.71
CA LEU A 50 -0.91 -3.87 2.28
C LEU A 50 -1.61 -3.27 3.50
N ILE A 51 -2.19 -2.08 3.32
CA ILE A 51 -3.10 -1.44 4.26
C ILE A 51 -4.45 -1.31 3.56
N VAL A 52 -5.54 -1.66 4.23
CA VAL A 52 -6.90 -1.46 3.69
C VAL A 52 -7.54 -0.29 4.42
N ALA A 53 -7.89 0.76 3.69
CA ALA A 53 -8.64 1.89 4.22
C ALA A 53 -10.07 1.85 3.69
N ILE A 54 -11.04 1.65 4.59
CA ILE A 54 -12.47 1.60 4.28
C ILE A 54 -12.98 3.02 4.36
N ASN A 55 -13.10 3.67 3.20
CA ASN A 55 -13.42 5.08 3.04
C ASN A 55 -14.94 5.31 2.90
N LYS A 56 -15.36 6.57 3.06
CA LYS A 56 -16.76 7.01 3.03
C LYS A 56 -17.62 6.41 4.15
N MET A 57 -17.04 6.10 5.31
CA MET A 57 -17.79 5.54 6.44
C MET A 57 -18.91 6.46 6.94
N ASP A 58 -18.77 7.76 6.76
CA ASP A 58 -19.79 8.78 6.99
C ASP A 58 -21.09 8.51 6.21
N THR A 59 -20.99 8.06 4.95
CA THR A 59 -22.16 7.72 4.11
C THR A 59 -22.95 6.51 4.63
N THR A 60 -22.31 5.68 5.45
CA THR A 60 -22.92 4.49 6.09
C THR A 60 -23.26 4.74 7.55
N LYS A 61 -23.23 6.00 8.00
CA LYS A 61 -23.45 6.41 9.40
C LYS A 61 -22.56 5.66 10.38
N TRP A 62 -21.32 5.38 9.97
CA TRP A 62 -20.34 4.65 10.79
C TRP A 62 -20.87 3.30 11.30
N SER A 63 -21.57 2.54 10.46
CA SER A 63 -22.13 1.23 10.83
C SER A 63 -21.05 0.17 11.06
N GLU A 64 -20.97 -0.36 12.27
CA GLU A 64 -20.07 -1.48 12.63
C GLU A 64 -20.37 -2.74 11.80
N ALA A 65 -21.65 -3.02 11.56
CA ALA A 65 -22.07 -4.18 10.78
C ALA A 65 -21.55 -4.12 9.35
N ARG A 66 -21.66 -2.94 8.71
CA ARG A 66 -21.14 -2.72 7.35
C ARG A 66 -19.62 -2.81 7.31
N TYR A 67 -18.92 -2.23 8.28
CA TYR A 67 -17.47 -2.35 8.40
C TYR A 67 -17.02 -3.82 8.52
N LYS A 68 -17.66 -4.62 9.38
CA LYS A 68 -17.34 -6.05 9.55
C LYS A 68 -17.63 -6.88 8.30
N GLU A 69 -18.72 -6.59 7.59
CA GLU A 69 -19.04 -7.20 6.30
C GLU A 69 -17.92 -6.94 5.28
N ILE A 70 -17.53 -5.67 5.11
CA ILE A 70 -16.47 -5.26 4.18
C ILE A 70 -15.15 -5.93 4.55
N ILE A 71 -14.77 -6.00 5.84
CA ILE A 71 -13.56 -6.69 6.27
C ILE A 71 -13.60 -8.16 5.87
N LYS A 72 -14.72 -8.85 6.12
CA LYS A 72 -14.85 -10.28 5.84
C LYS A 72 -14.66 -10.57 4.35
N GLU A 73 -15.37 -9.85 3.50
CA GLU A 73 -15.29 -10.01 2.04
C GLU A 73 -13.91 -9.59 1.51
N THR A 74 -13.38 -8.45 1.97
CA THR A 74 -12.05 -7.99 1.57
C THR A 74 -10.94 -8.96 2.02
N SER A 75 -11.04 -9.52 3.22
CA SER A 75 -10.09 -10.51 3.75
C SER A 75 -10.08 -11.77 2.90
N ASN A 76 -11.26 -12.27 2.50
CA ASN A 76 -11.37 -13.40 1.59
C ASN A 76 -10.76 -13.08 0.23
N PHE A 77 -10.99 -11.86 -0.26
CA PHE A 77 -10.47 -11.39 -1.53
C PHE A 77 -8.93 -11.29 -1.53
N ILE A 78 -8.32 -10.56 -0.60
CA ILE A 78 -6.86 -10.37 -0.55
C ILE A 78 -6.13 -11.69 -0.25
N LYS A 79 -6.77 -12.62 0.48
CA LYS A 79 -6.26 -13.98 0.68
C LYS A 79 -6.16 -14.76 -0.62
N LYS A 80 -7.13 -14.62 -1.53
CA LYS A 80 -7.08 -15.23 -2.87
C LYS A 80 -6.01 -14.61 -3.75
N VAL A 81 -5.73 -13.32 -3.57
CA VAL A 81 -4.62 -12.63 -4.27
C VAL A 81 -3.26 -13.14 -3.79
N GLY A 82 -3.14 -13.48 -2.50
CA GLY A 82 -1.91 -14.02 -1.91
C GLY A 82 -1.43 -13.28 -0.66
N TYR A 83 -2.13 -12.22 -0.23
CA TYR A 83 -1.83 -11.55 1.04
C TYR A 83 -2.33 -12.37 2.23
N ASN A 84 -1.66 -12.23 3.39
CA ASN A 84 -2.15 -12.75 4.65
C ASN A 84 -3.03 -11.70 5.34
N PRO A 85 -4.36 -11.90 5.50
CA PRO A 85 -5.23 -10.89 6.10
C PRO A 85 -4.86 -10.50 7.54
N LYS A 86 -4.15 -11.37 8.28
CA LYS A 86 -3.66 -11.05 9.64
C LYS A 86 -2.55 -10.00 9.64
N GLU A 87 -1.85 -9.81 8.53
CA GLU A 87 -0.76 -8.84 8.38
C GLU A 87 -1.27 -7.47 7.89
N VAL A 88 -2.56 -7.38 7.56
CA VAL A 88 -3.17 -6.23 6.89
C VAL A 88 -4.05 -5.48 7.89
N PRO A 89 -3.72 -4.23 8.23
CA PRO A 89 -4.60 -3.40 9.05
C PRO A 89 -5.81 -2.91 8.22
N PHE A 90 -6.99 -2.95 8.83
CA PHE A 90 -8.24 -2.47 8.27
C PHE A 90 -8.71 -1.22 9.00
N VAL A 91 -8.59 -0.05 8.37
CA VAL A 91 -8.86 1.24 8.99
C VAL A 91 -10.16 1.83 8.43
N PRO A 92 -11.23 2.03 9.24
CA PRO A 92 -12.40 2.78 8.80
C PRO A 92 -12.07 4.27 8.81
N ILE A 93 -12.23 4.95 7.67
CA ILE A 93 -11.89 6.37 7.51
C ILE A 93 -13.03 7.14 6.82
N SER A 94 -13.00 8.46 6.98
CA SER A 94 -13.65 9.38 6.05
C SER A 94 -12.59 10.34 5.52
N GLY A 95 -12.16 10.13 4.27
CA GLY A 95 -11.18 11.03 3.65
C GLY A 95 -11.70 12.45 3.43
N PHE A 96 -13.03 12.64 3.40
CA PHE A 96 -13.66 13.95 3.25
C PHE A 96 -13.68 14.73 4.57
N ASN A 97 -14.04 14.07 5.67
CA ASN A 97 -14.14 14.70 6.99
C ASN A 97 -12.83 14.63 7.81
N GLY A 98 -11.85 13.83 7.38
CA GLY A 98 -10.57 13.63 8.06
C GLY A 98 -10.58 12.56 9.16
N ASP A 99 -11.71 11.89 9.40
CA ASP A 99 -11.87 10.88 10.44
C ASP A 99 -10.87 9.71 10.28
N ASN A 100 -10.17 9.36 11.35
CA ASN A 100 -9.17 8.28 11.41
C ASN A 100 -8.02 8.44 10.40
N MET A 101 -7.83 9.61 9.79
CA MET A 101 -6.70 9.85 8.88
C MET A 101 -5.41 10.08 9.68
N ILE A 102 -5.43 11.07 10.56
CA ILE A 102 -4.31 11.44 11.45
C ILE A 102 -4.74 11.27 12.90
N GLU A 103 -5.94 11.77 13.22
CA GLU A 103 -6.56 11.73 14.55
C GLU A 103 -7.68 10.70 14.61
N GLU A 104 -7.98 10.22 15.82
CA GLU A 104 -9.06 9.27 16.06
C GLU A 104 -10.43 9.91 15.82
N THR A 105 -11.33 9.17 15.18
CA THR A 105 -12.72 9.60 15.04
C THR A 105 -13.50 9.47 16.34
N THR A 106 -14.38 10.43 16.62
CA THR A 106 -15.39 10.33 17.67
C THR A 106 -16.69 9.68 17.18
N ASN A 107 -16.83 9.49 15.87
CA ASN A 107 -18.05 8.99 15.23
C ASN A 107 -18.19 7.45 15.28
N ALA A 108 -17.13 6.73 15.66
CA ALA A 108 -17.10 5.27 15.69
C ALA A 108 -16.68 4.73 17.07
N PRO A 109 -17.51 4.86 18.12
CA PRO A 109 -17.17 4.41 19.48
C PRO A 109 -16.96 2.89 19.58
N TRP A 110 -17.49 2.12 18.63
CA TRP A 110 -17.31 0.67 18.53
C TRP A 110 -15.92 0.28 18.00
N TYR A 111 -15.22 1.17 17.32
CA TYR A 111 -13.93 0.87 16.70
C TYR A 111 -12.81 0.97 17.73
N LYS A 112 -12.21 -0.18 18.05
CA LYS A 112 -11.13 -0.29 19.05
C LYS A 112 -9.74 -0.09 18.46
N GLY A 113 -9.63 0.03 17.14
CA GLY A 113 -8.37 0.06 16.43
C GLY A 113 -8.22 -1.10 15.44
N TRP A 114 -7.26 -0.95 14.55
CA TRP A 114 -6.76 -2.00 13.68
C TRP A 114 -5.66 -2.76 14.41
N GLU A 115 -5.49 -4.02 14.04
CA GLU A 115 -4.41 -4.87 14.51
C GLU A 115 -3.74 -5.53 13.31
N LYS A 116 -2.44 -5.75 13.38
CA LYS A 116 -1.72 -6.60 12.43
C LYS A 116 -0.64 -7.41 13.14
N GLU A 117 -0.40 -8.62 12.66
CA GLU A 117 0.59 -9.54 13.22
C GLU A 117 1.52 -10.03 12.12
N ILE A 118 2.82 -9.71 12.23
CA ILE A 118 3.85 -10.14 11.27
C ILE A 118 4.90 -10.93 12.04
N LYS A 119 5.07 -12.21 11.69
CA LYS A 119 6.07 -13.12 12.32
C LYS A 119 6.00 -13.12 13.86
N GLY A 120 4.79 -13.11 14.43
CA GLY A 120 4.56 -13.10 15.88
C GLY A 120 4.68 -11.73 16.57
N VAL A 121 5.03 -10.67 15.83
CA VAL A 121 5.02 -9.29 16.35
C VAL A 121 3.67 -8.66 16.04
N LYS A 122 2.87 -8.45 17.08
CA LYS A 122 1.59 -7.73 16.99
C LYS A 122 1.82 -6.23 17.07
N LYS A 123 1.22 -5.47 16.15
CA LYS A 123 1.12 -4.02 16.19
C LYS A 123 -0.35 -3.63 16.13
N GLU A 124 -0.71 -2.57 16.82
CA GLU A 124 -2.06 -2.02 16.86
C GLU A 124 -2.02 -0.50 16.75
N GLY A 125 -3.14 0.07 16.35
CA GLY A 125 -3.33 1.51 16.24
C GLY A 125 -4.75 1.81 15.81
N LYS A 126 -5.08 3.07 15.62
CA LYS A 126 -6.45 3.49 15.30
C LYS A 126 -6.52 4.24 13.98
N THR A 127 -5.50 5.04 13.66
CA THR A 127 -5.53 5.92 12.48
C THR A 127 -4.76 5.33 11.30
N LEU A 128 -5.03 5.86 10.11
CA LEU A 128 -4.33 5.50 8.88
C LEU A 128 -2.86 5.92 8.95
N PHE A 129 -2.58 7.08 9.53
CA PHE A 129 -1.21 7.54 9.80
C PHE A 129 -0.43 6.51 10.64
N GLN A 130 -1.01 6.03 11.75
CA GLN A 130 -0.38 4.99 12.57
C GLN A 130 -0.19 3.67 11.79
N ALA A 131 -1.12 3.32 10.89
CA ALA A 131 -0.99 2.11 10.07
C ALA A 131 0.20 2.20 9.10
N ILE A 132 0.42 3.39 8.53
CA ILE A 132 1.57 3.70 7.66
C ILE A 132 2.86 3.65 8.47
N ASP A 133 2.90 4.29 9.64
CA ASP A 133 4.09 4.27 10.52
C ASP A 133 4.44 2.85 10.99
N ALA A 134 3.43 1.99 11.14
CA ALA A 134 3.63 0.60 11.51
C ALA A 134 4.19 -0.29 10.38
N ILE A 135 4.33 0.19 9.14
CA ILE A 135 4.93 -0.56 8.01
C ILE A 135 6.34 -0.99 8.39
N ASN A 136 6.70 -2.24 8.08
CA ASN A 136 8.05 -2.71 8.31
C ASN A 136 8.96 -2.22 7.18
N PRO A 137 10.09 -1.59 7.48
CA PRO A 137 11.05 -1.21 6.46
C PRO A 137 11.51 -2.45 5.68
N PRO A 138 11.50 -2.43 4.35
CA PRO A 138 12.00 -3.55 3.57
C PRO A 138 13.52 -3.67 3.71
N SER A 139 14.03 -4.90 3.69
CA SER A 139 15.47 -5.13 3.59
C SER A 139 15.96 -4.71 2.21
N ARG A 140 16.79 -3.66 2.14
CA ARG A 140 17.39 -3.24 0.88
C ARG A 140 18.48 -4.25 0.47
N PRO A 141 18.52 -4.73 -0.78
CA PRO A 141 19.48 -5.73 -1.23
C PRO A 141 20.86 -5.12 -1.52
N THR A 142 21.52 -4.60 -0.50
CA THR A 142 22.84 -3.95 -0.59
C THR A 142 23.97 -4.92 -0.90
N ASP A 143 23.82 -6.18 -0.50
CA ASP A 143 24.85 -7.22 -0.66
C ASP A 143 24.83 -7.88 -2.05
N LYS A 144 23.83 -7.54 -2.88
CA LYS A 144 23.72 -8.04 -4.25
C LYS A 144 24.59 -7.19 -5.21
N PRO A 145 24.99 -7.71 -6.38
CA PRO A 145 25.70 -6.92 -7.39
C PRO A 145 24.90 -5.68 -7.83
N LEU A 146 25.59 -4.61 -8.22
CA LEU A 146 24.95 -3.37 -8.67
C LEU A 146 24.03 -3.62 -9.89
N ARG A 147 22.77 -3.20 -9.78
CA ARG A 147 21.84 -3.05 -10.91
C ARG A 147 21.14 -1.71 -10.79
N LEU A 148 21.29 -0.88 -11.83
CA LEU A 148 20.74 0.46 -11.90
C LEU A 148 20.06 0.63 -13.27
N PRO A 149 18.76 0.33 -13.39
CA PRO A 149 17.99 0.62 -14.59
C PRO A 149 17.96 2.12 -14.85
N LEU A 150 18.36 2.53 -16.05
CA LEU A 150 18.34 3.94 -16.45
C LEU A 150 16.90 4.38 -16.74
N GLN A 151 16.51 5.48 -16.12
CA GLN A 151 15.24 6.17 -16.37
C GLN A 151 15.42 7.22 -17.46
N ASP A 152 16.43 8.07 -17.30
CA ASP A 152 16.73 9.18 -18.20
C ASP A 152 18.24 9.35 -18.38
N VAL A 153 18.64 9.96 -19.50
CA VAL A 153 20.04 10.28 -19.77
C VAL A 153 20.14 11.71 -20.28
N TYR A 154 20.87 12.55 -19.55
CA TYR A 154 21.06 13.95 -19.89
C TYR A 154 22.48 14.21 -20.41
N LYS A 155 22.62 15.22 -21.26
CA LYS A 155 23.93 15.81 -21.61
C LYS A 155 23.99 17.21 -21.04
N ILE A 156 24.86 17.43 -20.06
CA ILE A 156 25.00 18.71 -19.36
C ILE A 156 26.34 19.34 -19.75
N GLY A 157 26.29 20.55 -20.30
CA GLY A 157 27.50 21.29 -20.68
C GLY A 157 28.42 21.52 -19.48
N GLY A 158 29.72 21.21 -19.62
CA GLY A 158 30.70 21.31 -18.55
C GLY A 158 30.78 20.11 -17.58
N ILE A 159 29.83 19.18 -17.63
CA ILE A 159 29.82 17.96 -16.79
C ILE A 159 29.95 16.69 -17.66
N GLY A 160 29.22 16.61 -18.77
CA GLY A 160 29.19 15.44 -19.65
C GLY A 160 27.84 14.71 -19.63
N THR A 161 27.87 13.39 -19.80
CA THR A 161 26.67 12.53 -19.82
C THR A 161 26.27 12.14 -18.39
N VAL A 162 25.02 12.38 -18.02
CA VAL A 162 24.48 12.09 -16.68
C VAL A 162 23.30 11.12 -16.81
N PRO A 163 23.52 9.80 -16.61
CA PRO A 163 22.43 8.84 -16.48
C PRO A 163 21.76 8.95 -15.11
N VAL A 164 20.44 8.89 -15.09
CA VAL A 164 19.61 8.95 -13.87
C VAL A 164 18.81 7.66 -13.78
N GLY A 165 18.74 7.08 -12.59
CA GLY A 165 17.96 5.88 -12.34
C GLY A 165 17.97 5.47 -10.87
N ARG A 166 17.15 4.47 -10.53
CA ARG A 166 17.09 3.90 -9.19
C ARG A 166 18.05 2.72 -9.08
N ILE A 167 18.74 2.62 -7.96
CA ILE A 167 19.50 1.42 -7.62
C ILE A 167 18.51 0.35 -7.14
N GLU A 168 18.37 -0.72 -7.92
CA GLU A 168 17.52 -1.87 -7.56
C GLU A 168 18.25 -2.84 -6.65
N THR A 169 19.56 -3.01 -6.86
CA THR A 169 20.43 -3.87 -6.05
C THR A 169 21.84 -3.32 -5.98
N GLY A 170 22.55 -3.63 -4.89
CA GLY A 170 23.94 -3.24 -4.67
C GLY A 170 24.12 -1.79 -4.24
N THR A 171 25.33 -1.28 -4.42
CA THR A 171 25.73 0.10 -4.07
C THR A 171 26.56 0.68 -5.20
N ILE A 172 26.39 1.98 -5.48
CA ILE A 172 27.24 2.73 -6.40
C ILE A 172 28.08 3.74 -5.60
N LYS A 173 29.36 3.88 -5.96
CA LYS A 173 30.30 4.84 -5.38
C LYS A 173 31.12 5.49 -6.50
N PRO A 174 31.57 6.74 -6.33
CA PRO A 174 32.50 7.36 -7.26
C PRO A 174 33.76 6.51 -7.46
N GLY A 175 34.24 6.42 -8.69
CA GLY A 175 35.44 5.63 -9.05
C GLY A 175 35.20 4.15 -9.37
N MET A 176 33.97 3.65 -9.24
CA MET A 176 33.63 2.29 -9.70
C MET A 176 33.67 2.21 -11.22
N VAL A 177 34.28 1.15 -11.75
CA VAL A 177 34.14 0.77 -13.15
C VAL A 177 32.79 0.06 -13.31
N VAL A 178 31.91 0.61 -14.13
CA VAL A 178 30.56 0.08 -14.38
C VAL A 178 30.39 -0.35 -15.84
N THR A 179 29.44 -1.25 -16.08
CA THR A 179 29.03 -1.68 -17.42
C THR A 179 27.58 -1.27 -17.63
N PHE A 180 27.31 -0.67 -18.78
CA PHE A 180 25.97 -0.28 -19.21
C PHE A 180 25.38 -1.35 -20.12
#